data_AF-A0A1I0HQJ1-F1
#
_entry.id   AF-A0A1I0HQJ1-F1
#
_cell.length_a   1.000
_cell.length_b   1.000
_cell.length_c   1.000
_cell.angle_alpha   90.00
_cell.angle_beta   90.00
_cell.angle_gamma   90.00
#
_symmetry.space_group_name_H-M   'P 1'
#
loop_
_entity.id
_entity.type
_entity.pdbx_description
1 polymer ?
#
loop_
_entity_poly.entity_id
_entity_poly.type
_entity_poly.pdbx_seq_one_letter_code
_entity_poly.pdbx_strand_id
1 'polypeptide(L)'
;GLCRKKVISLDKQKVGFRMKEKRKEKKWTQVDIAAMAGISTNYYASLEQGRNSPSLEVIQRIAKALDVSLLYLLNDRIDDMESRVETETIRLKNLFKNIPKNQLDVAEGLIIQAARLRILLDDNWKDILENGEYEKFSQSENQVPYDRKRPIVENYDNRDKTYQSIINQLTELLPQPSKDRKSKLLGR
;
A
#
# COMPACT_ATOMS: atom_id res chain seq x y z
N GLY A 1 -21.77 -3.19 22.64
CA GLY A 1 -21.20 -4.51 22.27
C GLY A 1 -19.74 -4.31 21.97
N LEU A 2 -18.87 -5.13 22.57
CA LEU A 2 -17.41 -4.95 22.58
C LEU A 2 -16.82 -4.71 21.18
N CYS A 3 -16.11 -3.60 21.04
CA CYS A 3 -15.17 -3.35 19.97
C CYS A 3 -14.13 -4.47 19.98
N ARG A 4 -14.25 -5.43 19.06
CA ARG A 4 -13.20 -6.42 18.82
C ARG A 4 -11.99 -5.65 18.30
N LYS A 5 -11.03 -5.36 19.19
CA LYS A 5 -9.67 -4.98 18.80
C LYS A 5 -9.21 -6.05 17.80
N LYS A 6 -9.07 -5.65 16.54
CA LYS A 6 -8.50 -6.49 15.48
C LYS A 6 -7.09 -6.83 15.97
N VAL A 7 -6.89 -8.05 16.46
CA VAL A 7 -5.55 -8.51 16.85
C VAL A 7 -4.74 -8.45 15.56
N ILE A 8 -3.75 -7.56 15.51
CA ILE A 8 -2.79 -7.50 14.42
C ILE A 8 -2.10 -8.86 14.43
N SER A 9 -2.48 -9.71 13.47
CA SER A 9 -1.87 -11.03 13.30
C SER A 9 -0.48 -10.81 12.71
N LEU A 10 0.52 -10.70 13.58
CA LEU A 10 1.92 -10.56 13.19
C LEU A 10 2.36 -11.77 12.36
N ASP A 11 2.66 -11.59 11.09
CA ASP A 11 3.24 -12.66 10.29
C ASP A 11 4.73 -12.83 10.61
N LYS A 12 5.03 -13.87 11.41
CA LYS A 12 6.39 -14.20 11.83
C LYS A 12 7.36 -14.45 10.67
N GLN A 13 6.88 -14.92 9.51
CA GLN A 13 7.75 -15.07 8.33
C GLN A 13 8.20 -13.73 7.79
N LYS A 14 7.31 -12.73 7.78
CA LYS A 14 7.60 -11.40 7.24
C LYS A 14 8.46 -10.58 8.17
N VAL A 15 8.20 -10.68 9.48
CA VAL A 15 9.09 -10.13 10.50
C VAL A 15 10.51 -10.70 10.35
N GLY A 16 10.64 -12.03 10.25
CA GLY A 16 11.91 -12.70 10.03
C GLY A 16 12.62 -12.27 8.74
N PHE A 17 11.86 -12.12 7.65
CA PHE A 17 12.37 -11.62 6.38
C PHE A 17 12.93 -10.20 6.50
N ARG A 18 12.18 -9.26 7.11
CA ARG A 18 12.62 -7.87 7.32
C ARG A 18 13.88 -7.79 8.19
N MET A 19 13.97 -8.62 9.23
CA MET A 19 15.18 -8.74 10.05
C MET A 19 16.40 -9.15 9.20
N LYS A 20 16.22 -10.16 8.34
CA LYS A 20 17.28 -10.70 7.48
C LYS A 20 17.75 -9.69 6.43
N GLU A 21 16.82 -9.01 5.77
CA GLU A 21 17.14 -7.98 4.77
C GLU A 21 17.94 -6.85 5.40
N LYS A 22 17.47 -6.30 6.52
CA LYS A 22 18.17 -5.19 7.19
C LYS A 22 19.55 -5.60 7.69
N ARG A 23 19.68 -6.83 8.22
CA ARG A 23 20.98 -7.36 8.63
C ARG A 23 21.96 -7.44 7.46
N LYS A 24 21.51 -7.95 6.30
CA LYS A 24 22.34 -8.07 5.09
C LYS A 24 22.73 -6.70 4.53
N GLU A 25 21.80 -5.74 4.52
CA GLU A 25 22.06 -4.36 4.12
C GLU A 25 23.19 -3.74 4.96
N LYS A 26 23.17 -3.97 6.28
CA LYS A 26 24.22 -3.53 7.21
C LYS A 26 25.48 -4.40 7.19
N LYS A 27 25.51 -5.48 6.39
CA LYS A 27 26.60 -6.46 6.29
C LYS A 27 26.95 -7.17 7.61
N TRP A 28 25.96 -7.37 8.47
CA TRP A 28 26.17 -8.06 9.76
C TRP A 28 25.88 -9.56 9.65
N THR A 29 26.56 -10.34 10.48
CA THR A 29 26.28 -11.79 10.61
C THR A 29 25.13 -12.03 11.60
N GLN A 30 24.56 -13.23 11.56
CA GLN A 30 23.55 -13.64 12.54
C GLN A 30 24.13 -13.66 13.97
N VAL A 31 25.44 -13.94 14.11
CA VAL A 31 26.15 -13.92 15.38
C VAL A 31 26.20 -12.51 15.93
N ASP A 32 26.52 -11.51 15.09
CA ASP A 32 26.63 -10.11 15.50
C ASP A 32 25.30 -9.58 16.06
N ILE A 33 24.19 -9.77 15.32
CA ILE A 33 22.88 -9.31 15.78
C ILE A 33 22.44 -10.05 17.05
N ALA A 34 22.67 -11.35 17.12
CA ALA A 34 22.30 -12.15 18.29
C ALA A 34 23.04 -11.65 19.55
N ALA A 35 24.34 -11.36 19.43
CA ALA A 35 25.14 -10.81 20.51
C ALA A 35 24.62 -9.42 20.94
N MET A 36 24.38 -8.51 19.98
CA MET A 36 23.88 -7.16 20.28
C MET A 36 22.46 -7.15 20.87
N ALA A 37 21.59 -8.07 20.44
CA ALA A 37 20.25 -8.22 20.97
C ALA A 37 20.23 -9.00 22.29
N GLY A 38 21.34 -9.63 22.71
CA GLY A 38 21.43 -10.45 23.92
C GLY A 38 20.58 -11.72 23.84
N ILE A 39 20.65 -12.43 22.71
CA ILE A 39 19.95 -13.70 22.47
C ILE A 39 20.89 -14.72 21.83
N SER A 40 20.51 -16.00 21.80
CA SER A 40 21.33 -17.02 21.14
C SER A 40 21.28 -16.90 19.62
N THR A 41 22.39 -17.21 18.95
CA THR A 41 22.48 -17.20 17.48
C THR A 41 21.47 -18.15 16.85
N ASN A 42 21.28 -19.34 17.44
CA ASN A 42 20.28 -20.31 16.98
C ASN A 42 18.86 -19.76 17.08
N TYR A 43 18.55 -19.04 18.17
CA TYR A 43 17.24 -18.41 18.32
C TYR A 43 17.07 -17.30 17.28
N TYR A 44 18.04 -16.41 17.10
CA TYR A 44 17.98 -15.37 16.05
C TYR A 44 17.79 -15.97 14.65
N ALA A 45 18.54 -17.01 14.29
CA ALA A 45 18.40 -17.71 13.02
C ALA A 45 17.00 -18.31 12.84
N SER A 46 16.41 -18.86 13.92
CA SER A 46 15.04 -19.39 13.88
C SER A 46 13.97 -18.30 13.69
N LEU A 47 14.24 -17.08 14.17
CA LEU A 47 13.38 -15.91 13.97
C LEU A 47 13.46 -15.41 12.52
N GLU A 48 14.67 -15.30 11.94
CA GLU A 48 14.84 -14.92 10.51
C GLU A 48 14.13 -15.87 9.54
N GLN A 49 14.03 -17.15 9.92
CA GLN A 49 13.35 -18.17 9.13
C GLN A 49 11.85 -18.24 9.40
N GLY A 50 11.31 -17.41 10.30
CA GLY A 50 9.90 -17.43 10.69
C GLY A 50 9.45 -18.71 11.40
N ARG A 51 10.38 -19.53 11.92
CA ARG A 51 10.02 -20.74 12.67
C ARG A 51 9.45 -20.35 14.04
N ASN A 52 10.10 -19.38 14.69
CA ASN A 52 9.69 -18.83 15.99
C ASN A 52 9.17 -17.40 15.85
N SER A 53 8.32 -17.00 16.80
CA SER A 53 7.86 -15.61 16.96
C SER A 53 8.60 -14.99 18.16
N PRO A 54 9.19 -13.80 18.03
CA PRO A 54 9.82 -13.14 19.16
C PRO A 54 8.78 -12.58 20.14
N SER A 55 9.12 -12.48 21.42
CA SER A 55 8.34 -11.66 22.37
C SER A 55 8.51 -10.18 22.04
N LEU A 56 7.61 -9.32 22.55
CA LEU A 56 7.69 -7.87 22.38
C LEU A 56 9.05 -7.30 22.81
N GLU A 57 9.56 -7.77 23.95
CA GLU A 57 10.86 -7.35 24.48
C GLU A 57 12.02 -7.78 23.56
N VAL A 58 11.99 -9.02 23.05
CA VAL A 58 13.02 -9.53 22.15
C VAL A 58 13.01 -8.77 20.83
N ILE A 59 11.85 -8.53 20.23
CA ILE A 59 11.77 -7.80 18.95
C ILE A 59 12.18 -6.33 19.10
N GLN A 60 11.94 -5.71 20.25
CA GLN A 60 12.45 -4.37 20.56
C GLN A 60 13.98 -4.35 20.64
N ARG A 61 14.59 -5.32 21.32
CA ARG A 61 16.06 -5.46 21.38
C ARG A 61 16.65 -5.69 19.99
N ILE A 62 16.02 -6.52 19.17
CA ILE A 62 16.44 -6.77 17.79
C ILE A 62 16.30 -5.51 16.93
N ALA A 63 15.18 -4.78 17.04
CA ALA A 63 14.98 -3.51 16.32
C ALA A 63 16.07 -2.49 16.67
N LYS A 64 16.42 -2.39 17.97
CA LYS A 64 17.52 -1.55 18.45
C LYS A 64 18.87 -2.01 17.91
N ALA A 65 19.15 -3.31 17.92
CA ALA A 65 20.40 -3.87 17.38
C ALA A 65 20.52 -3.61 15.86
N LEU A 66 19.44 -3.78 15.11
CA LEU A 66 19.37 -3.46 13.68
C LEU A 66 19.33 -1.96 13.39
N ASP A 67 19.15 -1.13 14.43
CA ASP A 67 18.94 0.32 14.34
C ASP A 67 17.85 0.65 13.30
N VAL A 68 16.65 0.13 13.59
CA VAL A 68 15.39 0.40 12.90
C VAL A 68 14.29 0.61 13.93
N SER A 69 13.20 1.29 13.53
CA SER A 69 12.03 1.38 14.39
C SER A 69 11.39 0.00 14.59
N LEU A 70 10.80 -0.25 15.76
CA LEU A 70 10.00 -1.45 15.98
C LEU A 70 8.91 -1.56 14.91
N LEU A 71 8.27 -0.43 14.58
CA LEU A 71 7.23 -0.35 13.57
C LEU A 71 7.69 -0.91 12.22
N TYR A 72 8.94 -0.66 11.81
CA TYR A 72 9.50 -1.19 10.56
C TYR A 72 9.49 -2.72 10.52
N LEU A 73 9.92 -3.39 11.59
CA LEU A 73 9.92 -4.86 11.65
C LEU A 73 8.49 -5.42 11.65
N LEU A 74 7.58 -4.73 12.32
CA LEU A 74 6.17 -5.09 12.42
C LEU A 74 5.33 -4.65 11.21
N ASN A 75 5.95 -4.01 10.21
CA ASN A 75 5.20 -3.26 9.20
C ASN A 75 4.49 -4.15 8.17
N ASP A 76 3.34 -4.69 8.53
CA ASP A 76 2.43 -5.44 7.64
C ASP A 76 1.69 -4.52 6.66
N ARG A 77 2.02 -3.22 6.63
CA ARG A 77 1.38 -2.25 5.72
C ARG A 77 1.58 -2.61 4.25
N ILE A 78 2.75 -3.14 3.87
CA ILE A 78 2.98 -3.57 2.48
C ILE A 78 2.01 -4.70 2.13
N ASP A 79 1.84 -5.66 3.02
CA ASP A 79 0.99 -6.83 2.80
C ASP A 79 -0.49 -6.50 2.85
N ASP A 80 -0.91 -5.63 3.77
CA ASP A 80 -2.27 -5.10 3.82
C ASP A 80 -2.58 -4.34 2.53
N MET A 81 -1.65 -3.48 2.09
CA MET A 81 -1.80 -2.74 0.84
C MET A 81 -1.86 -3.68 -0.37
N GLU A 82 -0.95 -4.65 -0.49
CA GLU A 82 -0.96 -5.64 -1.57
C GLU A 82 -2.24 -6.48 -1.55
N SER A 83 -2.70 -6.93 -0.39
CA SER A 83 -3.95 -7.68 -0.25
C SER A 83 -5.17 -6.87 -0.67
N ARG A 84 -5.22 -5.58 -0.31
CA ARG A 84 -6.28 -4.65 -0.72
C ARG A 84 -6.23 -4.39 -2.23
N VAL A 85 -5.03 -4.23 -2.79
CA VAL A 85 -4.81 -4.05 -4.23
C VAL A 85 -5.22 -5.30 -5.01
N GLU A 86 -4.90 -6.49 -4.52
CA GLU A 86 -5.30 -7.76 -5.15
C GLU A 86 -6.83 -7.90 -5.17
N THR A 87 -7.48 -7.63 -4.03
CA THR A 87 -8.94 -7.65 -3.92
C THR A 87 -9.59 -6.70 -4.92
N GLU A 88 -9.06 -5.47 -5.04
CA GLU A 88 -9.57 -4.48 -5.97
C GLU A 88 -9.27 -4.84 -7.44
N THR A 89 -8.11 -5.44 -7.70
CA THR A 89 -7.74 -5.95 -9.03
C THR A 89 -8.74 -7.00 -9.50
N ILE A 90 -9.11 -7.96 -8.62
CA ILE A 90 -10.12 -8.97 -8.90
C ILE A 90 -11.48 -8.31 -9.20
N ARG A 91 -11.88 -7.31 -8.40
CA ARG A 91 -13.13 -6.56 -8.61
C ARG A 91 -13.16 -5.89 -9.99
N LEU A 92 -12.08 -5.21 -10.37
CA LEU A 92 -11.96 -4.50 -11.64
C LEU A 92 -11.88 -5.47 -12.83
N LYS A 93 -11.13 -6.59 -12.71
CA LYS A 93 -11.12 -7.66 -13.73
C LYS A 93 -12.53 -8.20 -14.00
N ASN A 94 -13.33 -8.39 -12.96
CA ASN A 94 -14.72 -8.81 -13.11
C ASN A 94 -15.61 -7.75 -13.78
N LEU A 95 -15.40 -6.47 -13.46
CA LEU A 95 -16.15 -5.35 -14.05
C LEU A 95 -15.86 -5.19 -15.54
N PHE A 96 -14.60 -5.36 -15.94
CA PHE A 96 -14.11 -5.17 -17.30
C PHE A 96 -13.91 -6.48 -18.08
N LYS A 97 -14.54 -7.58 -17.65
CA LYS A 97 -14.40 -8.93 -18.25
C LYS A 97 -14.78 -9.04 -19.72
N ASN A 98 -15.54 -8.07 -20.25
CA ASN A 98 -16.03 -8.06 -21.63
C ASN A 98 -15.10 -7.30 -22.59
N ILE A 99 -13.92 -6.86 -22.16
CA ILE A 99 -12.92 -6.25 -23.04
C ILE A 99 -12.50 -7.27 -24.12
N PRO A 100 -12.43 -6.86 -25.40
CA PRO A 100 -11.99 -7.71 -26.50
C PRO A 100 -10.61 -8.32 -26.27
N LYS A 101 -10.43 -9.58 -26.71
CA LYS A 101 -9.19 -10.36 -26.46
C LYS A 101 -7.91 -9.67 -26.92
N ASN A 102 -7.96 -8.93 -28.03
CA ASN A 102 -6.83 -8.21 -28.60
C ASN A 102 -6.40 -6.97 -27.79
N GLN A 103 -7.15 -6.59 -26.75
CA GLN A 103 -6.87 -5.44 -25.88
C GLN A 103 -6.57 -5.86 -24.44
N LEU A 104 -6.54 -7.16 -24.13
CA LEU A 104 -6.43 -7.68 -22.76
C LEU A 104 -5.11 -7.28 -22.08
N ASP A 105 -3.98 -7.33 -22.78
CA ASP A 105 -2.68 -7.03 -22.18
C ASP A 105 -2.60 -5.58 -21.69
N VAL A 106 -3.11 -4.64 -22.51
CA VAL A 106 -3.19 -3.22 -22.16
C VAL A 106 -4.18 -3.01 -21.02
N ALA A 107 -5.35 -3.65 -21.10
CA ALA A 107 -6.38 -3.56 -20.07
C ALA A 107 -5.91 -4.11 -18.72
N GLU A 108 -5.15 -5.21 -18.69
CA GLU A 108 -4.65 -5.81 -17.46
C GLU A 108 -3.67 -4.87 -16.75
N GLY A 109 -2.75 -4.26 -17.48
CA GLY A 109 -1.85 -3.24 -16.93
C GLY A 109 -2.62 -2.05 -16.33
N LEU A 110 -3.60 -1.52 -17.06
CA LEU A 110 -4.44 -0.41 -16.60
C LEU A 110 -5.28 -0.79 -15.37
N ILE A 111 -5.84 -2.00 -15.31
CA ILE A 111 -6.61 -2.51 -14.17
C ILE A 111 -5.74 -2.56 -12.91
N ILE A 112 -4.52 -3.08 -13.00
CA ILE A 112 -3.61 -3.16 -11.85
C ILE A 112 -3.25 -1.75 -11.35
N GLN A 113 -3.01 -0.80 -12.26
CA GLN A 113 -2.72 0.58 -11.86
C GLN A 113 -3.92 1.28 -11.24
N ALA A 114 -5.13 1.08 -11.79
CA ALA A 114 -6.37 1.58 -11.21
C ALA A 114 -6.59 1.05 -9.79
N ALA A 115 -6.33 -0.25 -9.56
CA ALA A 115 -6.45 -0.85 -8.24
C ALA A 115 -5.48 -0.22 -7.23
N ARG A 116 -4.20 -0.04 -7.60
CA ARG A 116 -3.21 0.63 -6.75
C ARG A 116 -3.62 2.06 -6.40
N LEU A 117 -4.05 2.83 -7.41
CA LEU A 117 -4.52 4.20 -7.20
C LEU A 117 -5.74 4.26 -6.28
N ARG A 118 -6.69 3.33 -6.44
CA ARG A 118 -7.89 3.26 -5.59
C ARG A 118 -7.51 3.10 -4.11
N ILE A 119 -6.59 2.19 -3.80
CA ILE A 119 -6.14 1.96 -2.42
C ILE A 119 -5.41 3.19 -1.85
N LEU A 120 -4.57 3.84 -2.64
CA LEU A 120 -3.91 5.08 -2.25
C LEU A 120 -4.89 6.23 -2.02
N LEU A 121 -5.92 6.37 -2.86
CA LEU A 121 -6.97 7.37 -2.71
C LEU A 121 -7.75 7.17 -1.41
N ASP A 122 -8.14 5.94 -1.09
CA ASP A 122 -8.82 5.62 0.16
C ASP A 122 -7.96 5.98 1.39
N ASP A 123 -6.65 5.73 1.34
CA ASP A 123 -5.73 6.04 2.44
C ASP A 123 -5.50 7.55 2.58
N ASN A 124 -5.33 8.27 1.47
CA ASN A 124 -5.24 9.72 1.47
C ASN A 124 -6.54 10.36 1.99
N TRP A 125 -7.70 9.85 1.59
CA TRP A 125 -8.99 10.37 2.05
C TRP A 125 -9.16 10.21 3.56
N LYS A 126 -8.76 9.06 4.13
CA LYS A 126 -8.76 8.86 5.59
C LYS A 126 -7.87 9.88 6.31
N ASP A 127 -6.65 10.11 5.81
CA ASP A 127 -5.75 11.11 6.39
C ASP A 127 -6.35 12.52 6.35
N ILE A 128 -6.98 12.90 5.24
CA ILE A 128 -7.64 14.20 5.07
C ILE A 128 -8.83 14.34 6.04
N LEU A 129 -9.62 13.28 6.21
CA LEU A 129 -10.72 13.28 7.19
C LEU A 129 -10.24 13.44 8.63
N GLU A 130 -9.10 12.82 8.97
CA GLU A 130 -8.54 12.85 10.33
C GLU A 130 -7.81 14.15 10.65
N ASN A 131 -7.06 14.69 9.69
CA ASN A 131 -6.11 15.79 9.92
C ASN A 131 -6.48 17.09 9.20
N GLY A 132 -7.57 17.09 8.42
CA GLY A 132 -8.01 18.23 7.63
C GLY A 132 -7.16 18.46 6.37
N GLU A 133 -7.62 19.40 5.54
CA GLU A 133 -6.97 19.77 4.28
C GLU A 133 -5.87 20.83 4.45
N TYR A 134 -5.93 21.62 5.53
CA TYR A 134 -5.04 22.73 5.78
C TYR A 134 -4.31 22.54 7.11
N GLU A 135 -3.07 23.02 7.17
CA GLU A 135 -2.26 23.09 8.39
C GLU A 135 -1.70 24.49 8.60
N LYS A 136 -1.49 24.88 9.86
CA LYS A 136 -0.75 26.10 10.17
C LYS A 136 0.72 25.88 9.86
N PHE A 137 1.29 26.76 9.04
CA PHE A 137 2.68 26.67 8.60
C PHE A 137 3.41 27.99 8.87
N SER A 138 4.67 27.89 9.31
CA SER A 138 5.58 29.02 9.44
C SER A 138 7.00 28.60 9.07
N GLN A 139 7.74 29.47 8.37
CA GLN A 139 9.13 29.20 7.97
C GLN A 139 10.16 29.71 8.99
N SER A 140 9.74 30.53 9.96
CA SER A 140 10.62 31.07 11.01
C SER A 140 9.82 31.36 12.29
N GLU A 141 10.50 31.39 13.43
CA GLU A 141 9.86 31.68 14.73
C GLU A 141 9.22 33.07 14.78
N ASN A 142 9.71 34.02 13.97
CA ASN A 142 9.23 35.40 13.94
C ASN A 142 8.07 35.64 12.94
N GLN A 143 7.70 34.64 12.14
CA GLN A 143 6.62 34.75 11.16
C GLN A 143 5.31 34.21 11.74
N VAL A 144 4.22 34.99 11.60
CA VAL A 144 2.88 34.57 11.98
C VAL A 144 2.46 33.36 11.14
N PRO A 145 2.09 32.22 11.77
CA PRO A 145 1.65 31.04 11.03
C PRO A 145 0.40 31.31 10.19
N TYR A 146 0.40 30.85 8.95
CA TYR A 146 -0.72 30.97 8.01
C TYR A 146 -1.23 29.60 7.60
N ASP A 147 -2.46 29.53 7.07
CA ASP A 147 -3.05 28.28 6.58
C ASP A 147 -2.46 27.90 5.23
N ARG A 148 -1.94 26.68 5.14
CA ARG A 148 -1.40 26.11 3.91
C ARG A 148 -2.09 24.78 3.61
N LYS A 149 -2.41 24.53 2.33
CA LYS A 149 -2.90 23.23 1.86
C LYS A 149 -1.83 22.16 2.09
N ARG A 150 -2.20 21.06 2.76
CA ARG A 150 -1.28 19.96 3.05
C ARG A 150 -0.91 19.23 1.75
N PRO A 151 0.36 18.84 1.53
CA PRO A 151 0.78 18.14 0.32
C PRO A 151 0.00 16.84 0.03
N ILE A 152 -0.52 16.19 1.06
CA ILE A 152 -1.34 14.98 0.92
C ILE A 152 -2.63 15.22 0.13
N VAL A 153 -3.20 16.44 0.22
CA VAL A 153 -4.42 16.82 -0.50
C VAL A 153 -4.10 17.04 -1.98
N GLU A 154 -2.98 17.69 -2.30
CA GLU A 154 -2.53 17.82 -3.70
C GLU A 154 -2.24 16.45 -4.32
N ASN A 155 -1.63 15.55 -3.54
CA ASN A 155 -1.42 14.16 -3.97
C ASN A 155 -2.74 13.43 -4.22
N TYR A 156 -3.75 13.63 -3.36
CA TYR A 156 -5.09 13.06 -3.55
C TYR A 156 -5.70 13.54 -4.87
N ASP A 157 -5.75 14.86 -5.08
CA ASP A 157 -6.34 15.48 -6.28
C ASP A 157 -5.67 14.96 -7.57
N ASN A 158 -4.34 14.86 -7.57
CA ASN A 158 -3.60 14.38 -8.74
C ASN A 158 -3.83 12.89 -9.00
N ARG A 159 -3.88 12.06 -7.94
CA ARG A 159 -4.18 10.63 -8.05
C ARG A 159 -5.60 10.40 -8.52
N ASP A 160 -6.56 11.21 -8.06
CA ASP A 160 -7.97 11.07 -8.43
C ASP A 160 -8.17 11.36 -9.92
N LYS A 161 -7.58 12.45 -10.43
CA LYS A 161 -7.56 12.75 -11.87
C LYS A 161 -6.95 11.61 -12.68
N THR A 162 -5.83 11.05 -12.22
CA THR A 162 -5.16 9.92 -12.89
C THR A 162 -6.04 8.67 -12.88
N TYR A 163 -6.67 8.37 -11.75
CA TYR A 163 -7.59 7.24 -11.59
C TYR A 163 -8.80 7.39 -12.52
N GLN A 164 -9.44 8.55 -12.54
CA GLN A 164 -10.55 8.85 -13.45
C GLN A 164 -10.15 8.66 -14.92
N SER A 165 -8.94 9.12 -15.31
CA SER A 165 -8.42 8.91 -16.66
C SER A 165 -8.28 7.44 -17.02
N ILE A 166 -7.70 6.62 -16.14
CA ILE A 166 -7.56 5.17 -16.37
C ILE A 166 -8.92 4.48 -16.46
N ILE A 167 -9.87 4.82 -15.57
CA ILE A 167 -11.22 4.25 -15.60
C ILE A 167 -11.95 4.60 -16.91
N ASN A 168 -11.77 5.82 -17.41
CA ASN A 168 -12.33 6.22 -18.71
C ASN A 168 -11.71 5.40 -19.85
N GLN A 169 -10.38 5.26 -19.89
CA GLN A 169 -9.70 4.43 -20.89
C GLN A 169 -10.21 2.98 -20.85
N LEU A 170 -10.31 2.37 -19.66
CA LEU A 170 -10.85 1.01 -19.51
C LEU A 170 -12.30 0.89 -19.98
N THR A 171 -13.11 1.92 -19.76
CA THR A 171 -14.51 1.97 -20.20
C THR A 171 -14.61 2.08 -21.73
N GLU A 172 -13.71 2.82 -22.36
CA GLU A 172 -13.64 2.94 -23.83
C GLU A 172 -13.27 1.62 -24.52
N LEU A 173 -12.51 0.74 -23.85
CA LEU A 173 -12.18 -0.60 -24.35
C LEU A 173 -13.36 -1.58 -24.33
N LEU A 174 -14.48 -1.24 -23.67
CA LEU A 174 -15.66 -2.09 -23.68
C LEU A 174 -16.37 -2.07 -25.05
N PRO A 175 -17.02 -3.17 -25.46
CA PRO A 175 -17.79 -3.21 -26.69
C PRO A 175 -18.86 -2.11 -26.71
N GLN A 176 -18.77 -1.21 -27.68
CA GLN A 176 -19.75 -0.14 -27.84
C GLN A 176 -21.00 -0.69 -28.55
N PRO A 177 -22.22 -0.30 -28.14
CA PRO A 177 -23.42 -0.66 -28.87
C PRO A 177 -23.32 -0.11 -30.31
N SER A 178 -23.47 -0.99 -31.30
CA SER A 178 -23.37 -0.63 -32.72
C SER A 178 -24.29 0.56 -33.04
N LYS A 179 -23.74 1.65 -33.56
CA LYS A 179 -24.48 2.85 -34.03
C LYS A 179 -25.37 2.59 -35.27
N ASP A 180 -25.83 1.37 -35.52
CA ASP A 180 -26.29 0.91 -36.83
C ASP A 180 -27.81 0.88 -37.07
N ARG A 181 -28.62 1.63 -36.31
CA ARG A 181 -30.08 1.68 -36.55
C ARG A 181 -30.71 3.05 -36.84
N LYS A 182 -29.99 4.17 -36.72
CA LYS A 182 -30.61 5.49 -36.93
C LYS A 182 -30.41 6.11 -38.33
N SER A 183 -29.50 5.60 -39.17
CA SER A 183 -29.31 6.13 -40.54
C SER A 183 -30.21 5.46 -41.59
N LYS A 184 -30.76 4.27 -41.32
CA LYS A 184 -31.62 3.54 -42.27
C LYS A 184 -33.10 3.93 -42.26
N LEU A 185 -33.54 4.78 -41.34
CA LEU A 185 -34.95 5.18 -41.17
C LEU A 185 -35.28 6.59 -41.69
N LEU A 186 -34.30 7.32 -42.23
CA LEU A 186 -34.48 8.67 -42.82
C LEU A 186 -34.08 8.73 -44.30
N GLY A 187 -33.95 7.58 -44.96
CA GLY A 187 -33.52 7.48 -46.34
C GLY A 187 -34.49 6.67 -47.20
N ARG A 188 -35.70 7.20 -47.42
CA ARG A 188 -36.54 7.13 -48.64
C ARG A 188 -38.00 7.35 -48.28
#